data_AF-A0A7G9RI21-F1
#
_entry.id   AF-A0A7G9RI21-F1
#
_cell.length_a   1.000
_cell.length_b   1.000
_cell.length_c   1.000
_cell.angle_alpha   90.00
_cell.angle_beta   90.00
_cell.angle_gamma   90.00
#
_symmetry.space_group_name_H-M   'P 1'
#
loop_
_entity.id
_entity.type
_entity.pdbx_description
1 polymer ?
#
loop_
_entity_poly.entity_id
_entity_poly.type
_entity_poly.pdbx_seq_one_letter_code
_entity_poly.pdbx_strand_id
1 'polypeptide(L)'
;HQLAMVPLNIVSPQRNGPLMGIVQDSLCGIYKICRRDVFLTKEQVMNIMMWVPEWDGVIPQPAILKPRPRWTGKQMISMVLPPGLNLLRVDKDKAPLSEKFSPLTDGGLLVHGGQLMYGMFSKKTVGASGGGIVHTIYNEYGSEAAVAFFNGAQRVVNYWLLHNGFSIGIGDTIPDQLTIQRIENAVRVRKEEVDSIVASATENTLEPLPGMNIRETFESKVSRALNNARDEAGSETEKSLKDLNNAIQMARSGSKGSTINISQMTAVVGQQSVEGKRIPFGFKYRTLPHFTKDDYSPESRGFVENSYLRGLTPTEFFFHAMAGREGLIDTAVKTAETG
;
A
#
# COMPACT_ATOMS: atom_id res chain seq x y z
N HIS A 1 39.58 7.24 0.92
CA HIS A 1 38.65 6.34 1.64
C HIS A 1 37.40 7.01 2.25
N GLN A 2 37.24 8.35 2.18
CA GLN A 2 36.18 9.06 2.92
C GLN A 2 34.96 9.53 2.10
N LEU A 3 34.87 9.26 0.79
CA LEU A 3 33.83 9.87 -0.06
C LEU A 3 32.70 8.91 -0.45
N ALA A 4 33.01 7.64 -0.73
CA ALA A 4 32.04 6.65 -1.22
C ALA A 4 31.59 5.66 -0.13
N MET A 5 31.68 6.03 1.14
CA MET A 5 31.18 5.18 2.22
C MET A 5 29.65 5.17 2.21
N VAL A 6 29.05 3.99 2.43
CA VAL A 6 27.58 3.80 2.44
C VAL A 6 26.87 4.79 3.37
N PRO A 7 27.34 5.05 4.61
CA PRO A 7 26.67 6.01 5.51
C PRO A 7 26.58 7.42 4.94
N LEU A 8 27.58 7.87 4.19
CA LEU A 8 27.60 9.22 3.60
C LEU A 8 26.66 9.36 2.40
N ASN A 9 26.15 8.23 1.88
CA ASN A 9 25.26 8.16 0.73
C ASN A 9 23.82 7.79 1.14
N ILE A 10 23.47 7.91 2.43
CA ILE A 10 22.10 7.70 2.90
C ILE A 10 21.15 8.73 2.28
N VAL A 11 21.56 10.00 2.21
CA VAL A 11 20.82 11.10 1.56
C VAL A 11 21.48 11.44 0.23
N SER A 12 20.70 11.43 -0.85
CA SER A 12 21.19 11.72 -2.19
C SER A 12 20.82 13.12 -2.66
N PRO A 13 21.74 13.81 -3.38
CA PRO A 13 21.47 15.11 -3.97
C PRO A 13 20.46 15.05 -5.13
N GLN A 14 20.16 13.88 -5.69
CA GLN A 14 19.22 13.76 -6.82
C GLN A 14 17.81 14.26 -6.47
N ARG A 15 17.35 14.02 -5.24
CA ARG A 15 16.00 14.38 -4.77
C ARG A 15 16.02 15.11 -3.44
N ASN A 16 17.21 15.50 -2.96
CA ASN A 16 17.42 16.05 -1.62
C ASN A 16 16.72 15.23 -0.53
N GLY A 17 16.89 13.91 -0.59
CA GLY A 17 16.16 12.98 0.27
C GLY A 17 16.87 11.65 0.45
N PRO A 18 16.44 10.85 1.46
CA PRO A 18 17.06 9.57 1.75
C PRO A 18 16.81 8.57 0.62
N LEU A 19 17.85 7.84 0.21
CA LEU A 19 17.76 6.67 -0.66
C LEU A 19 17.51 5.38 0.13
N MET A 20 18.00 5.35 1.37
CA MET A 20 17.90 4.20 2.26
C MET A 20 16.79 4.42 3.29
N GLY A 21 16.13 3.34 3.68
CA GLY A 21 15.03 3.35 4.64
C GLY A 21 14.77 1.95 5.17
N ILE A 22 13.93 1.84 6.19
CA ILE A 22 13.48 0.53 6.69
C ILE A 22 12.54 -0.08 5.64
N VAL A 23 12.78 -1.34 5.28
CA VAL A 23 12.05 -2.06 4.21
C VAL A 23 11.63 -3.46 4.66
N GLN A 24 10.76 -4.10 3.88
CA GLN A 24 10.35 -5.50 4.03
C GLN A 24 9.89 -5.85 5.46
N ASP A 25 10.44 -6.90 6.06
CA ASP A 25 10.02 -7.47 7.33
C ASP A 25 10.18 -6.48 8.48
N SER A 26 11.29 -5.77 8.52
CA SER A 26 11.51 -4.72 9.53
C SER A 26 10.50 -3.58 9.38
N LEU A 27 10.03 -3.27 8.16
CA LEU A 27 8.99 -2.25 7.94
C LEU A 27 7.60 -2.75 8.36
N CYS A 28 7.29 -4.02 8.12
CA CYS A 28 6.04 -4.60 8.60
C CYS A 28 6.03 -4.74 10.13
N GLY A 29 7.13 -5.24 10.69
CA GLY A 29 7.31 -5.42 12.13
C GLY A 29 7.28 -4.09 12.88
N ILE A 30 7.92 -3.04 12.37
CA ILE A 30 7.95 -1.74 13.04
C ILE A 30 6.57 -1.07 13.03
N TYR A 31 5.78 -1.30 11.99
CA TYR A 31 4.39 -0.87 11.95
C TYR A 31 3.55 -1.61 12.99
N LYS A 32 3.70 -2.94 13.10
CA LYS A 32 2.95 -3.77 14.05
C LYS A 32 3.33 -3.48 15.51
N ILE A 33 4.62 -3.40 15.84
CA ILE A 33 5.09 -3.14 17.21
C ILE A 33 4.66 -1.74 17.71
N CYS A 34 4.52 -0.77 16.79
CA CYS A 34 4.07 0.58 17.13
C CYS A 34 2.55 0.68 17.38
N ARG A 35 1.75 -0.38 17.24
CA ARG A 35 0.31 -0.31 17.53
C ARG A 35 0.04 -0.13 19.03
N ARG A 36 -1.11 0.45 19.39
CA ARG A 36 -1.50 0.72 20.79
C ARG A 36 -1.84 -0.53 21.60
N ASP A 37 -2.26 -1.58 20.92
CA ASP A 37 -2.65 -2.87 21.49
C ASP A 37 -1.45 -3.78 21.83
N VAL A 38 -0.22 -3.38 21.46
CA VAL A 38 0.98 -4.16 21.73
C VAL A 38 1.56 -3.83 23.10
N PHE A 39 1.40 -4.79 24.03
CA PHE A 39 1.97 -4.76 25.37
C PHE A 39 2.98 -5.89 25.55
N LEU A 40 4.13 -5.55 26.13
CA LEU A 40 5.24 -6.46 26.36
C LEU A 40 5.40 -6.75 27.86
N THR A 41 5.76 -7.99 28.16
CA THR A 41 6.10 -8.44 29.51
C THR A 41 7.53 -8.05 29.87
N LYS A 42 7.85 -7.99 31.17
CA LYS A 42 9.21 -7.66 31.65
C LYS A 42 10.30 -8.56 31.02
N GLU A 43 10.01 -9.85 30.88
CA GLU A 43 10.92 -10.84 30.30
C GLU A 43 11.18 -10.57 28.82
N GLN A 44 10.13 -10.31 28.04
CA GLN A 44 10.27 -9.95 26.62
C GLN A 44 11.05 -8.64 26.45
N VAL A 45 10.77 -7.65 27.30
CA VAL A 45 11.44 -6.35 27.30
C VAL A 45 12.93 -6.48 27.58
N MET A 46 13.31 -7.25 28.61
CA MET A 46 14.71 -7.54 28.93
C MET A 46 15.45 -8.16 27.76
N ASN A 47 14.83 -9.14 27.09
CA ASN A 47 15.44 -9.78 25.93
C ASN A 47 15.57 -8.84 24.73
N ILE A 48 14.57 -8.00 24.47
CA ILE A 48 14.61 -7.01 23.39
C ILE A 48 15.68 -5.94 23.64
N MET A 49 15.84 -5.50 24.88
CA MET A 49 16.83 -4.46 25.27
C MET A 49 18.27 -4.87 24.99
N MET A 50 18.59 -6.16 25.08
CA MET A 50 19.93 -6.67 24.74
C MET A 50 20.33 -6.42 23.28
N TRP A 51 19.37 -6.13 22.40
CA TRP A 51 19.59 -5.83 20.99
C TRP A 51 19.66 -4.34 20.66
N VAL A 52 19.36 -3.47 21.63
CA VAL A 52 19.45 -2.01 21.46
C VAL A 52 20.93 -1.61 21.46
N PRO A 53 21.42 -0.94 20.42
CA PRO A 53 22.80 -0.46 20.38
C PRO A 53 23.00 0.63 21.45
N GLU A 54 24.14 0.60 22.13
CA GLU A 54 24.54 1.63 23.11
C GLU A 54 23.52 1.84 24.25
N TRP A 55 22.82 0.77 24.64
CA TRP A 55 21.90 0.82 25.77
C TRP A 55 22.63 1.18 27.08
N ASP A 56 22.06 2.12 27.83
CA ASP A 56 22.59 2.68 29.08
C ASP A 56 22.49 1.73 30.29
N GLY A 57 21.93 0.53 30.09
CA GLY A 57 21.72 -0.46 31.15
C GLY A 57 20.50 -0.17 32.03
N VAL A 58 19.74 0.88 31.74
CA VAL A 58 18.58 1.29 32.54
C VAL A 58 17.30 0.78 31.88
N ILE A 59 16.51 0.03 32.65
CA ILE A 59 15.19 -0.40 32.19
C ILE A 59 14.22 0.78 32.34
N PRO A 60 13.59 1.27 31.26
CA PRO A 60 12.62 2.35 31.29
C PRO A 60 11.42 1.98 32.16
N GLN A 61 10.76 2.99 32.72
CA GLN A 61 9.55 2.79 33.50
C GLN A 61 8.43 2.19 32.63
N PRO A 62 7.70 1.16 33.11
CA PRO A 62 6.59 0.60 32.36
C PRO A 62 5.48 1.64 32.17
N ALA A 63 4.87 1.66 30.98
CA ALA A 63 3.71 2.52 30.71
C ALA A 63 2.51 2.19 31.62
N ILE A 64 2.34 0.93 32.01
CA ILE A 64 1.29 0.48 32.93
C ILE A 64 1.95 -0.16 34.14
N LEU A 65 1.69 0.36 35.35
CA LEU A 65 2.28 -0.17 36.59
C LEU A 65 1.42 -1.24 37.26
N LYS A 66 0.09 -1.05 37.29
CA LYS A 66 -0.88 -1.95 37.93
C LYS A 66 -1.89 -2.46 36.90
N PRO A 67 -2.39 -3.71 36.99
CA PRO A 67 -2.12 -4.71 38.03
C PRO A 67 -0.77 -5.44 37.88
N ARG A 68 -0.18 -5.42 36.67
CA ARG A 68 1.15 -5.96 36.38
C ARG A 68 1.91 -4.98 35.50
N PRO A 69 3.24 -4.87 35.65
CA PRO A 69 4.03 -3.96 34.83
C PRO A 69 4.00 -4.39 33.36
N ARG A 70 3.62 -3.46 32.47
CA ARG A 70 3.62 -3.64 31.01
C ARG A 70 4.28 -2.45 30.33
N TRP A 71 5.06 -2.75 29.29
CA TRP A 71 5.67 -1.78 28.40
C TRP A 71 4.94 -1.78 27.07
N THR A 72 4.97 -0.67 26.35
CA THR A 72 4.41 -0.60 25.00
C THR A 72 5.50 -0.83 23.95
N GLY A 73 5.13 -1.28 22.76
CA GLY A 73 6.09 -1.40 21.67
C GLY A 73 6.68 -0.05 21.23
N LYS A 74 5.91 1.04 21.35
CA LYS A 74 6.41 2.41 21.14
C LYS A 74 7.55 2.77 22.08
N GLN A 75 7.48 2.37 23.36
CA GLN A 75 8.58 2.57 24.31
C GLN A 75 9.84 1.85 23.87
N MET A 76 9.73 0.62 23.32
CA MET A 76 10.89 -0.14 22.87
C MET A 76 11.57 0.49 21.64
N ILE A 77 10.77 0.95 20.69
CA ILE A 77 11.29 1.64 19.51
C ILE A 77 11.88 3.01 19.86
N SER A 78 11.35 3.69 20.87
CA SER A 78 11.89 4.97 21.34
C SER A 78 13.32 4.86 21.85
N MET A 79 13.73 3.71 22.41
CA MET A 79 15.12 3.50 22.87
C MET A 79 16.14 3.50 21.72
N VAL A 80 15.69 3.30 20.49
CA VAL A 80 16.55 3.31 19.29
C VAL A 80 16.66 4.72 18.69
N LEU A 81 15.75 5.63 19.05
CA LEU A 81 15.77 6.99 18.52
C LEU A 81 16.85 7.82 19.25
N PRO A 82 17.61 8.66 18.52
CA PRO A 82 18.56 9.58 19.14
C PRO A 82 17.89 10.52 20.15
N PRO A 83 18.55 10.83 21.27
CA PRO A 83 18.01 11.73 22.28
C PRO A 83 17.85 13.15 21.70
N GLY A 84 16.73 13.79 22.00
CA GLY A 84 16.42 15.15 21.51
C GLY A 84 15.74 15.20 20.14
N LEU A 85 15.57 14.07 19.45
CA LEU A 85 14.92 14.04 18.13
C LEU A 85 13.47 14.53 18.24
N ASN A 86 13.11 15.51 17.41
CA ASN A 86 11.76 16.06 17.36
C ASN A 86 11.21 15.94 15.93
N LEU A 87 10.04 15.32 15.80
CA LEU A 87 9.35 15.20 14.52
C LEU A 87 7.84 15.22 14.73
N LEU A 88 7.18 16.18 14.12
CA LEU A 88 5.72 16.27 14.08
C LEU A 88 5.24 16.07 12.66
N ARG A 89 4.34 15.11 12.47
CA ARG A 89 3.61 14.90 11.22
C ARG A 89 2.14 14.78 11.53
N VAL A 90 1.39 15.82 11.20
CA VAL A 90 -0.05 15.85 11.40
C VAL A 90 -0.73 15.31 10.13
N ASP A 91 -1.67 14.39 10.29
CA ASP A 91 -2.48 13.94 9.16
C ASP A 91 -3.32 15.09 8.59
N LYS A 92 -3.50 15.08 7.27
CA LYS A 92 -4.19 16.16 6.53
C LYS A 92 -5.70 16.18 6.73
N ASP A 93 -6.23 15.40 7.66
CA ASP A 93 -7.65 15.29 7.92
C ASP A 93 -8.24 16.62 8.41
N LYS A 94 -9.53 16.81 8.11
CA LYS A 94 -10.33 17.99 8.49
C LYS A 94 -10.59 18.08 10.01
N ALA A 95 -10.01 17.19 10.80
CA ALA A 95 -10.19 17.16 12.25
C ALA A 95 -9.68 18.47 12.92
N PRO A 96 -10.34 18.92 14.01
CA PRO A 96 -9.89 20.04 14.84
C PRO A 96 -8.44 19.87 15.31
N LEU A 97 -7.76 21.00 15.56
CA LEU A 97 -6.35 20.99 15.97
C LEU A 97 -6.11 20.25 17.30
N SER A 98 -7.09 20.25 18.21
CA SER A 98 -7.04 19.52 19.48
C SER A 98 -7.01 17.99 19.28
N GLU A 99 -7.85 17.48 18.37
CA GLU A 99 -7.91 16.06 18.02
C GLU A 99 -6.68 15.59 17.24
N LYS A 100 -5.94 16.52 16.62
CA LYS A 100 -4.68 16.24 15.93
C LYS A 100 -3.51 15.91 16.88
N PHE A 101 -3.50 16.47 18.09
CA PHE A 101 -2.49 16.15 19.11
C PHE A 101 -2.91 15.00 20.04
N SER A 102 -4.17 14.57 19.99
CA SER A 102 -4.68 13.37 20.68
C SER A 102 -5.56 12.53 19.74
N PRO A 103 -4.94 11.87 18.74
CA PRO A 103 -5.69 11.14 17.72
C PRO A 103 -6.33 9.88 18.30
N LEU A 104 -7.63 9.69 18.07
CA LEU A 104 -8.34 8.47 18.50
C LEU A 104 -7.84 7.21 17.79
N THR A 105 -7.50 7.34 16.51
CA THR A 105 -7.06 6.24 15.62
C THR A 105 -5.54 6.07 15.51
N ASP A 106 -4.77 6.77 16.36
CA ASP A 106 -3.30 6.82 16.27
C ASP A 106 -2.79 7.35 14.91
N GLY A 107 -3.60 8.22 14.28
CA GLY A 107 -3.20 8.98 13.09
C GLY A 107 -2.09 9.98 13.38
N GLY A 108 -1.36 10.38 12.34
CA GLY A 108 -0.20 11.24 12.45
C GLY A 108 1.01 10.59 13.12
N LEU A 109 1.98 11.42 13.50
CA LEU A 109 3.18 11.04 14.20
C LEU A 109 3.71 12.19 15.06
N LEU A 110 4.03 11.91 16.32
CA LEU A 110 4.80 12.82 17.17
C LEU A 110 5.94 12.07 17.86
N VAL A 111 7.16 12.48 17.52
CA VAL A 111 8.38 12.17 18.26
C VAL A 111 8.81 13.42 18.98
N HIS A 112 9.00 13.35 20.29
CA HIS A 112 9.46 14.46 21.10
C HIS A 112 10.61 14.02 22.02
N GLY A 113 11.73 14.73 21.95
CA GLY A 113 12.90 14.44 22.78
C GLY A 113 13.48 13.03 22.59
N GLY A 114 13.31 12.41 21.41
CA GLY A 114 13.70 11.02 21.17
C GLY A 114 12.67 9.98 21.62
N GLN A 115 11.47 10.39 22.06
CA GLN A 115 10.41 9.47 22.45
C GLN A 115 9.22 9.53 21.49
N LEU A 116 8.74 8.36 21.07
CA LEU A 116 7.54 8.23 20.24
C LEU A 116 6.28 8.36 21.11
N MET A 117 5.63 9.52 21.04
CA MET A 117 4.48 9.86 21.87
C MET A 117 3.19 9.23 21.31
N TYR A 118 2.91 9.45 20.02
CA TYR A 118 1.78 8.84 19.32
C TYR A 118 2.10 8.62 17.85
N GLY A 119 1.29 7.79 17.20
CA GLY A 119 1.40 7.49 15.78
C GLY A 119 2.09 6.15 15.50
N MET A 120 1.92 5.67 14.27
CA MET A 120 2.51 4.42 13.80
C MET A 120 3.61 4.69 12.78
N PHE A 121 4.70 3.93 12.87
CA PHE A 121 5.76 3.98 11.88
C PHE A 121 5.36 3.22 10.62
N SER A 122 5.36 3.91 9.48
CA SER A 122 5.03 3.39 8.16
C SER A 122 6.13 3.78 7.17
N LYS A 123 6.02 3.34 5.91
CA LYS A 123 6.95 3.74 4.84
C LYS A 123 7.13 5.26 4.73
N LYS A 124 6.09 6.04 5.08
CA LYS A 124 6.14 7.52 5.03
C LYS A 124 6.99 8.13 6.13
N THR A 125 7.28 7.41 7.22
CA THR A 125 7.99 7.94 8.39
C THR A 125 9.38 7.34 8.53
N VAL A 126 9.54 6.03 8.38
CA VAL A 126 10.83 5.32 8.52
C VAL A 126 11.43 4.82 7.20
N GLY A 127 10.72 5.04 6.07
CA GLY A 127 11.23 4.71 4.74
C GLY A 127 12.07 5.83 4.11
N ALA A 128 12.37 5.66 2.82
CA ALA A 128 13.11 6.61 1.98
C ALA A 128 12.24 7.83 1.58
N SER A 129 11.63 8.48 2.57
CA SER A 129 10.74 9.64 2.39
C SER A 129 11.40 10.93 2.85
N GLY A 130 11.24 12.02 2.09
CA GLY A 130 11.64 13.36 2.51
C GLY A 130 10.93 13.79 3.80
N GLY A 131 11.66 14.40 4.74
CA GLY A 131 11.16 14.77 6.06
C GLY A 131 10.73 13.58 6.93
N GLY A 132 11.20 12.37 6.64
CA GLY A 132 11.05 11.21 7.52
C GLY A 132 12.13 11.17 8.62
N ILE A 133 12.00 10.22 9.55
CA ILE A 133 12.91 10.03 10.69
C ILE A 133 14.35 9.87 10.23
N VAL A 134 14.58 9.03 9.21
CA VAL A 134 15.93 8.80 8.66
C VAL A 134 16.53 10.11 8.13
N HIS A 135 15.74 10.93 7.44
CA HIS A 135 16.21 12.19 6.89
C HIS A 135 16.55 13.20 7.99
N THR A 136 15.68 13.32 9.02
CA THR A 136 15.93 14.21 10.16
C THR A 136 17.15 13.80 10.96
N ILE A 137 17.28 12.50 11.29
CA ILE A 137 18.45 11.98 12.02
C ILE A 137 19.74 12.27 11.25
N TYR A 138 19.75 12.01 9.93
CA TYR A 138 20.93 12.24 9.11
C TYR A 138 21.37 13.71 9.11
N ASN A 139 20.42 14.65 9.03
CA ASN A 139 20.71 16.08 8.96
C ASN A 139 21.07 16.69 10.32
N GLU A 140 20.44 16.25 11.41
CA GLU A 140 20.65 16.82 12.75
C GLU A 140 21.80 16.15 13.52
N TYR A 141 21.96 14.83 13.38
CA TYR A 141 22.90 14.03 14.17
C TYR A 141 24.02 13.39 13.33
N GLY A 142 23.94 13.48 12.00
CA GLY A 142 24.96 12.96 11.09
C GLY A 142 24.75 11.51 10.64
N SER A 143 25.68 11.05 9.80
CA SER A 143 25.57 9.74 9.12
C SER A 143 25.72 8.54 10.06
N GLU A 144 26.58 8.64 11.07
CA GLU A 144 26.82 7.56 12.05
C GLU A 144 25.58 7.28 12.90
N ALA A 145 24.90 8.34 13.37
CA ALA A 145 23.66 8.23 14.12
C ALA A 145 22.54 7.58 13.27
N ALA A 146 22.46 7.90 11.98
CA ALA A 146 21.52 7.27 11.07
C ALA A 146 21.79 5.76 10.92
N VAL A 147 23.06 5.35 10.85
CA VAL A 147 23.46 3.93 10.81
C VAL A 147 23.14 3.23 12.12
N ALA A 148 23.40 3.86 13.26
CA ALA A 148 23.03 3.34 14.58
C ALA A 148 21.52 3.11 14.67
N PHE A 149 20.71 4.06 14.19
CA PHE A 149 19.26 3.91 14.09
C PHE A 149 18.86 2.72 13.21
N PHE A 150 19.43 2.57 12.00
CA PHE A 150 19.14 1.43 11.12
C PHE A 150 19.43 0.10 11.80
N ASN A 151 20.63 -0.04 12.39
CA ASN A 151 21.05 -1.25 13.07
C ASN A 151 20.16 -1.57 14.27
N GLY A 152 19.87 -0.58 15.12
CA GLY A 152 19.02 -0.77 16.30
C GLY A 152 17.58 -1.10 15.93
N ALA A 153 17.01 -0.38 14.96
CA ALA A 153 15.62 -0.57 14.57
C ALA A 153 15.42 -1.96 13.97
N GLN A 154 16.31 -2.38 13.07
CA GLN A 154 16.25 -3.71 12.48
C GLN A 154 16.45 -4.81 13.52
N ARG A 155 17.43 -4.69 14.42
CA ARG A 155 17.67 -5.73 15.45
C ARG A 155 16.50 -5.88 16.41
N VAL A 156 16.00 -4.78 16.97
CA VAL A 156 14.87 -4.76 17.91
C VAL A 156 13.61 -5.31 17.24
N VAL A 157 13.29 -4.80 16.04
CA VAL A 157 12.06 -5.19 15.34
C VAL A 157 12.14 -6.64 14.87
N ASN A 158 13.25 -7.07 14.27
CA ASN A 158 13.37 -8.43 13.77
C ASN A 158 13.37 -9.45 14.92
N TYR A 159 14.00 -9.14 16.05
CA TYR A 159 13.93 -9.99 17.23
C TYR A 159 12.50 -10.10 17.78
N TRP A 160 11.78 -8.98 17.86
CA TRP A 160 10.36 -9.00 18.26
C TRP A 160 9.51 -9.79 17.25
N LEU A 161 9.71 -9.56 15.96
CA LEU A 161 8.95 -10.20 14.89
C LEU A 161 9.21 -11.71 14.83
N LEU A 162 10.43 -12.16 15.14
CA LEU A 162 10.79 -13.57 15.26
C LEU A 162 9.90 -14.31 16.26
N HIS A 163 9.59 -13.67 17.39
CA HIS A 163 8.76 -14.26 18.44
C HIS A 163 7.26 -14.03 18.23
N ASN A 164 6.87 -12.91 17.61
CA ASN A 164 5.48 -12.62 17.31
C ASN A 164 4.96 -13.45 16.12
N GLY A 165 5.82 -13.68 15.13
CA GLY A 165 5.46 -14.28 13.85
C GLY A 165 4.71 -13.30 12.93
N PHE A 166 4.84 -13.54 11.62
CA PHE A 166 4.04 -12.90 10.59
C PHE A 166 3.89 -13.86 9.41
N SER A 167 2.68 -13.98 8.89
CA SER A 167 2.40 -14.85 7.74
C SER A 167 1.19 -14.31 6.99
N ILE A 168 1.06 -14.69 5.72
CA ILE A 168 -0.11 -14.42 4.89
C ILE A 168 -0.58 -15.74 4.30
N GLY A 169 -1.89 -15.98 4.35
CA GLY A 169 -2.51 -17.16 3.75
C GLY A 169 -3.66 -16.80 2.82
N ILE A 170 -4.26 -17.82 2.20
CA ILE A 170 -5.48 -17.65 1.39
C ILE A 170 -6.65 -17.07 2.20
N GLY A 171 -6.68 -17.33 3.52
CA GLY A 171 -7.68 -16.77 4.43
C GLY A 171 -7.65 -15.24 4.51
N ASP A 172 -6.51 -14.61 4.21
CA ASP A 172 -6.39 -13.15 4.20
C ASP A 172 -7.02 -12.52 2.94
N THR A 173 -7.34 -13.30 1.91
CA THR A 173 -7.95 -12.82 0.66
C THR A 173 -9.42 -13.20 0.53
N ILE A 174 -10.01 -13.86 1.52
CA ILE A 174 -11.42 -14.27 1.50
C ILE A 174 -12.26 -13.20 2.21
N PRO A 175 -13.16 -12.49 1.50
CA PRO A 175 -14.06 -11.52 2.10
C PRO A 175 -15.31 -12.22 2.67
N ASP A 176 -16.06 -11.52 3.51
CA ASP A 176 -17.35 -12.02 4.00
C ASP A 176 -18.40 -12.04 2.89
N GLN A 177 -19.40 -12.90 3.04
CA GLN A 177 -20.42 -13.15 2.02
C GLN A 177 -21.26 -11.89 1.70
N LEU A 178 -21.48 -11.02 2.68
CA LEU A 178 -22.19 -9.77 2.48
C LEU A 178 -21.35 -8.78 1.65
N THR A 179 -20.05 -8.72 1.88
CA THR A 179 -19.13 -7.94 1.04
C THR A 179 -19.03 -8.49 -0.38
N ILE A 180 -19.05 -9.81 -0.56
CA ILE A 180 -19.13 -10.42 -1.90
C ILE A 180 -20.35 -9.89 -2.66
N GLN A 181 -21.52 -9.91 -2.03
CA GLN A 181 -22.75 -9.39 -2.64
C GLN A 181 -22.65 -7.89 -2.95
N ARG A 182 -22.03 -7.09 -2.07
CA ARG A 182 -21.80 -5.66 -2.33
C ARG A 182 -20.87 -5.44 -3.53
N ILE A 183 -19.80 -6.20 -3.64
CA ILE A 183 -18.87 -6.13 -4.78
C ILE A 183 -19.60 -6.49 -6.08
N GLU A 184 -20.35 -7.59 -6.10
CA GLU A 184 -21.14 -8.01 -7.27
C GLU A 184 -22.18 -6.98 -7.66
N ASN A 185 -22.88 -6.39 -6.69
CA ASN A 185 -23.84 -5.32 -6.95
C ASN A 185 -23.15 -4.06 -7.50
N ALA A 186 -22.00 -3.67 -6.97
CA ALA A 186 -21.24 -2.52 -7.46
C ALA A 186 -20.78 -2.73 -8.92
N VAL A 187 -20.28 -3.92 -9.26
CA VAL A 187 -19.91 -4.26 -10.63
C VAL A 187 -21.14 -4.29 -11.55
N ARG A 188 -22.26 -4.88 -11.11
CA ARG A 188 -23.49 -4.95 -11.90
C ARG A 188 -24.04 -3.58 -12.25
N VAL A 189 -24.12 -2.66 -11.28
CA VAL A 189 -24.58 -1.26 -11.52
C VAL A 189 -23.73 -0.57 -12.58
N ARG A 190 -22.41 -0.81 -12.58
CA ARG A 190 -21.50 -0.22 -13.57
C ARG A 190 -21.58 -0.90 -14.93
N LYS A 191 -21.88 -2.21 -15.00
CA LYS A 191 -22.20 -2.87 -16.26
C LYS A 191 -23.49 -2.31 -16.88
N GLU A 192 -24.53 -2.10 -16.07
CA GLU A 192 -25.77 -1.44 -16.51
C GLU A 192 -25.51 0.00 -17.01
N GLU A 193 -24.61 0.74 -16.36
CA GLU A 193 -24.14 2.05 -16.84
C GLU A 193 -23.50 1.93 -18.23
N VAL A 194 -22.64 0.92 -18.46
CA VAL A 194 -22.04 0.68 -19.78
C VAL A 194 -23.08 0.32 -20.83
N ASP A 195 -24.06 -0.52 -20.50
CA ASP A 195 -25.13 -0.91 -21.43
C ASP A 195 -25.97 0.30 -21.86
N SER A 196 -26.23 1.24 -20.92
CA SER A 196 -26.91 2.51 -21.23
C SER A 196 -26.10 3.40 -22.19
N ILE A 197 -24.77 3.40 -22.05
CA ILE A 197 -23.86 4.15 -22.93
C ILE A 197 -23.83 3.50 -24.33
N VAL A 198 -23.86 2.16 -24.40
CA VAL A 198 -23.95 1.39 -25.66
C VAL A 198 -25.27 1.66 -26.38
N ALA A 199 -26.39 1.67 -25.65
CA ALA A 199 -27.69 2.02 -26.20
C ALA A 199 -27.70 3.46 -26.76
N SER A 200 -27.19 4.42 -25.99
CA SER A 200 -27.10 5.83 -26.42
C SER A 200 -26.21 6.02 -27.66
N ALA A 201 -25.13 5.25 -27.77
CA ALA A 201 -24.26 5.26 -28.95
C ALA A 201 -24.94 4.65 -30.18
N THR A 202 -25.77 3.61 -29.99
CA THR A 202 -26.51 2.94 -31.07
C THR A 202 -27.66 3.79 -31.58
N GLU A 203 -28.32 4.55 -30.69
CA GLU A 203 -29.41 5.48 -31.01
C GLU A 203 -28.91 6.84 -31.53
N ASN A 204 -27.59 7.05 -31.66
CA ASN A 204 -26.95 8.32 -32.04
C ASN A 204 -27.32 9.50 -31.13
N THR A 205 -27.66 9.26 -29.87
CA THR A 205 -27.95 10.30 -28.87
C THR A 205 -26.70 10.75 -28.09
N LEU A 206 -25.56 10.08 -28.32
CA LEU A 206 -24.30 10.37 -27.64
C LEU A 206 -23.59 11.61 -28.21
N GLU A 207 -23.57 12.69 -27.44
CA GLU A 207 -22.79 13.89 -27.81
C GLU A 207 -21.27 13.70 -27.63
N PRO A 208 -20.46 14.17 -28.59
CA PRO A 208 -19.00 14.12 -28.50
C PRO A 208 -18.46 15.12 -27.47
N LEU A 209 -17.46 14.70 -26.70
CA LEU A 209 -16.74 15.61 -25.81
C LEU A 209 -15.81 16.54 -26.62
N PRO A 210 -15.50 17.75 -26.11
CA PRO A 210 -14.63 18.69 -26.80
C PRO A 210 -13.27 18.07 -27.14
N GLY A 211 -12.89 18.12 -28.42
CA GLY A 211 -11.63 17.57 -28.91
C GLY A 211 -11.58 16.05 -29.08
N MET A 212 -12.72 15.35 -28.98
CA MET A 212 -12.82 13.90 -29.16
C MET A 212 -13.86 13.52 -30.22
N ASN A 213 -13.59 12.44 -30.95
CA ASN A 213 -14.59 11.84 -31.83
C ASN A 213 -15.69 11.13 -31.02
N ILE A 214 -16.83 10.82 -31.66
CA ILE A 214 -17.93 10.07 -31.00
C ILE A 214 -17.44 8.72 -30.45
N ARG A 215 -16.65 7.99 -31.23
CA ARG A 215 -16.05 6.70 -30.81
C ARG A 215 -15.09 6.85 -29.63
N GLU A 216 -14.27 7.88 -29.64
CA GLU A 216 -13.32 8.16 -28.55
C GLU A 216 -14.05 8.59 -27.29
N THR A 217 -15.11 9.38 -27.44
CA THR A 217 -16.01 9.77 -26.35
C THR A 217 -16.69 8.57 -25.73
N PHE A 218 -17.18 7.64 -26.56
CA PHE A 218 -17.74 6.36 -26.12
C PHE A 218 -16.72 5.54 -25.32
N GLU A 219 -15.54 5.29 -25.89
CA GLU A 219 -14.48 4.51 -25.23
C GLU A 219 -14.01 5.16 -23.92
N SER A 220 -13.91 6.50 -23.88
CA SER A 220 -13.55 7.27 -22.68
C SER A 220 -14.59 7.12 -21.57
N LYS A 221 -15.89 7.29 -21.89
CA LYS A 221 -16.99 7.13 -20.94
C LYS A 221 -17.06 5.71 -20.38
N VAL A 222 -16.96 4.70 -21.24
CA VAL A 222 -16.97 3.28 -20.84
C VAL A 222 -15.76 2.94 -19.97
N SER A 223 -14.56 3.35 -20.38
CA SER A 223 -13.34 3.07 -19.60
C SER A 223 -13.39 3.73 -18.22
N ARG A 224 -13.97 4.94 -18.12
CA ARG A 224 -14.20 5.60 -16.83
C ARG A 224 -15.17 4.84 -15.94
N ALA A 225 -16.30 4.38 -16.48
CA ALA A 225 -17.28 3.59 -15.73
C ALA A 225 -16.67 2.28 -15.17
N LEU A 226 -15.90 1.57 -15.99
CA LEU A 226 -15.26 0.31 -15.60
C LEU A 226 -14.10 0.51 -14.60
N ASN A 227 -13.33 1.60 -14.72
CA ASN A 227 -12.30 1.94 -13.73
C ASN A 227 -12.95 2.31 -12.38
N ASN A 228 -14.04 3.07 -12.40
CA ASN A 228 -14.81 3.37 -11.20
C ASN A 228 -15.37 2.10 -10.54
N ALA A 229 -15.83 1.13 -11.33
CA ALA A 229 -16.29 -0.16 -10.82
C ALA A 229 -15.20 -0.88 -10.01
N ARG A 230 -13.97 -0.91 -10.54
CA ARG A 230 -12.81 -1.51 -9.86
C ARG A 230 -12.48 -0.77 -8.56
N ASP A 231 -12.46 0.55 -8.59
CA ASP A 231 -12.07 1.36 -7.44
C ASP A 231 -13.14 1.31 -6.33
N GLU A 232 -14.42 1.27 -6.69
CA GLU A 232 -15.55 1.10 -5.76
C GLU A 232 -15.56 -0.29 -5.12
N ALA A 233 -15.40 -1.35 -5.92
CA ALA A 233 -15.23 -2.71 -5.43
C ALA A 233 -14.01 -2.86 -4.50
N GLY A 234 -12.90 -2.20 -4.83
CA GLY A 234 -11.71 -2.16 -3.99
C GLY A 234 -11.94 -1.44 -2.65
N SER A 235 -12.67 -0.33 -2.67
CA SER A 235 -13.00 0.42 -1.45
C SER A 235 -13.90 -0.39 -0.51
N GLU A 236 -14.93 -1.06 -1.04
CA GLU A 236 -15.79 -1.92 -0.21
C GLU A 236 -15.02 -3.11 0.39
N THR A 237 -14.08 -3.68 -0.38
CA THR A 237 -13.19 -4.73 0.12
C THR A 237 -12.30 -4.24 1.26
N GLU A 238 -11.68 -3.06 1.10
CA GLU A 238 -10.80 -2.51 2.13
C GLU A 238 -11.55 -2.17 3.42
N LYS A 239 -12.80 -1.70 3.33
CA LYS A 239 -13.65 -1.41 4.49
C LYS A 239 -14.10 -2.67 5.22
N SER A 240 -14.36 -3.75 4.49
CA SER A 240 -14.81 -5.03 5.05
C SER A 240 -13.70 -5.76 5.78
N LEU A 241 -12.51 -5.79 5.18
CA LEU A 241 -11.38 -6.53 5.72
C LEU A 241 -10.90 -5.89 7.04
N LYS A 242 -10.75 -6.74 8.06
CA LYS A 242 -10.32 -6.33 9.39
C LYS A 242 -8.92 -5.74 9.35
N ASP A 243 -8.65 -4.76 10.21
CA ASP A 243 -7.31 -4.19 10.40
C ASP A 243 -6.25 -5.22 10.88
N LEU A 244 -6.71 -6.34 11.44
CA LEU A 244 -5.87 -7.48 11.83
C LEU A 244 -5.41 -8.35 10.64
N ASN A 245 -6.03 -8.19 9.45
CA ASN A 245 -5.68 -8.96 8.26
C ASN A 245 -4.23 -8.69 7.83
N ASN A 246 -3.48 -9.74 7.54
CA ASN A 246 -2.04 -9.62 7.27
C ASN A 246 -1.76 -8.90 5.94
N ALA A 247 -2.59 -9.10 4.91
CA ALA A 247 -2.46 -8.41 3.63
C ALA A 247 -2.65 -6.90 3.79
N ILE A 248 -3.64 -6.49 4.58
CA ILE A 248 -3.87 -5.07 4.90
C ILE A 248 -2.71 -4.47 5.68
N GLN A 249 -2.17 -5.20 6.66
CA GLN A 249 -1.03 -4.69 7.43
C GLN A 249 0.22 -4.48 6.57
N MET A 250 0.47 -5.33 5.56
CA MET A 250 1.54 -5.10 4.59
C MET A 250 1.29 -3.87 3.73
N ALA A 251 0.07 -3.71 3.20
CA ALA A 251 -0.28 -2.56 2.38
C ALA A 251 -0.22 -1.23 3.16
N ARG A 252 -0.75 -1.21 4.40
CA ARG A 252 -0.77 0.00 5.27
C ARG A 252 0.62 0.37 5.80
N SER A 253 1.43 -0.63 6.18
CA SER A 253 2.84 -0.39 6.54
C SER A 253 3.67 0.11 5.34
N GLY A 254 3.27 -0.30 4.13
CA GLY A 254 3.98 -0.04 2.89
C GLY A 254 5.18 -0.96 2.67
N SER A 255 5.23 -2.11 3.36
CA SER A 255 6.29 -3.12 3.21
C SER A 255 6.25 -3.79 1.83
N LYS A 256 5.08 -4.25 1.42
CA LYS A 256 4.82 -4.85 0.11
C LYS A 256 3.34 -4.78 -0.23
N GLY A 257 3.05 -4.63 -1.52
CA GLY A 257 1.68 -4.56 -2.02
C GLY A 257 1.02 -3.20 -1.77
N SER A 258 -0.16 -3.05 -2.35
CA SER A 258 -1.03 -1.88 -2.27
C SER A 258 -2.48 -2.32 -2.13
N THR A 259 -3.37 -1.37 -1.84
CA THR A 259 -4.82 -1.61 -1.79
C THR A 259 -5.35 -2.16 -3.11
N ILE A 260 -4.76 -1.76 -4.25
CA ILE A 260 -5.08 -2.30 -5.57
C ILE A 260 -4.79 -3.80 -5.66
N ASN A 261 -3.65 -4.26 -5.12
CA ASN A 261 -3.33 -5.69 -5.16
C ASN A 261 -4.32 -6.52 -4.35
N ILE A 262 -4.74 -6.02 -3.19
CA ILE A 262 -5.75 -6.68 -2.35
C ILE A 262 -7.10 -6.73 -3.08
N SER A 263 -7.49 -5.61 -3.72
CA SER A 263 -8.70 -5.53 -4.53
C SER A 263 -8.69 -6.53 -5.69
N GLN A 264 -7.57 -6.69 -6.42
CA GLN A 264 -7.48 -7.64 -7.53
C GLN A 264 -7.49 -9.10 -7.09
N MET A 265 -6.87 -9.40 -5.93
CA MET A 265 -6.90 -10.75 -5.37
C MET A 265 -8.29 -11.15 -4.87
N THR A 266 -9.05 -10.19 -4.35
CA THR A 266 -10.27 -10.45 -3.57
C THR A 266 -11.54 -10.16 -4.36
N ALA A 267 -11.61 -9.00 -5.01
CA ALA A 267 -12.81 -8.43 -5.63
C ALA A 267 -12.84 -8.58 -7.15
N VAL A 268 -12.06 -7.77 -7.88
CA VAL A 268 -12.11 -7.68 -9.34
C VAL A 268 -10.75 -7.29 -9.90
N VAL A 269 -10.27 -8.01 -10.92
CA VAL A 269 -9.00 -7.68 -11.59
C VAL A 269 -9.12 -6.37 -12.38
N GLY A 270 -10.25 -6.18 -13.06
CA GLY A 270 -10.61 -4.95 -13.77
C GLY A 270 -10.28 -4.96 -15.26
N GLN A 271 -10.43 -3.80 -15.90
CA GLN A 271 -10.25 -3.62 -17.34
C GLN A 271 -8.79 -3.86 -17.76
N GLN A 272 -8.59 -4.73 -18.75
CA GLN A 272 -7.31 -4.92 -19.42
C GLN A 272 -7.19 -3.98 -20.63
N SER A 273 -6.07 -3.29 -20.73
CA SER A 273 -5.79 -2.35 -21.82
C SER A 273 -4.54 -2.77 -22.59
N VAL A 274 -4.54 -2.50 -23.89
CA VAL A 274 -3.37 -2.61 -24.76
C VAL A 274 -3.19 -1.28 -25.47
N GLU A 275 -2.00 -0.68 -25.42
CA GLU A 275 -1.68 0.63 -25.99
C GLU A 275 -2.63 1.75 -25.52
N GLY A 276 -3.01 1.72 -24.25
CA GLY A 276 -3.92 2.69 -23.64
C GLY A 276 -5.38 2.60 -24.09
N LYS A 277 -5.75 1.58 -24.88
CA LYS A 277 -7.12 1.32 -25.34
C LYS A 277 -7.62 -0.02 -24.79
N ARG A 278 -8.94 -0.23 -24.75
CA ARG A 278 -9.51 -1.56 -24.51
C ARG A 278 -9.08 -2.54 -25.61
N ILE A 279 -9.07 -3.83 -25.32
CA ILE A 279 -8.54 -4.88 -26.20
C ILE A 279 -9.04 -4.71 -27.64
N PRO A 280 -8.17 -4.44 -28.64
CA PRO A 280 -8.58 -4.15 -30.00
C PRO A 280 -9.23 -5.36 -30.70
N PHE A 281 -10.01 -5.09 -31.75
CA PHE A 281 -10.54 -6.16 -32.60
C PHE A 281 -9.43 -6.75 -33.48
N GLY A 282 -8.82 -7.85 -33.01
CA GLY A 282 -7.80 -8.58 -33.77
C GLY A 282 -8.39 -9.44 -34.91
N PHE A 283 -9.65 -9.86 -34.79
CA PHE A 283 -10.40 -10.51 -35.86
C PHE A 283 -11.34 -9.52 -36.54
N LYS A 284 -11.94 -9.94 -37.67
CA LYS A 284 -12.92 -9.14 -38.42
C LYS A 284 -14.10 -8.70 -37.52
N TYR A 285 -14.03 -7.47 -37.04
CA TYR A 285 -14.99 -6.79 -36.15
C TYR A 285 -15.27 -7.54 -34.82
N ARG A 286 -14.28 -8.25 -34.25
CA ARG A 286 -14.41 -8.91 -32.94
C ARG A 286 -13.04 -9.17 -32.29
N THR A 287 -13.02 -9.38 -30.98
CA THR A 287 -11.80 -9.65 -30.21
C THR A 287 -11.39 -11.13 -30.26
N LEU A 288 -12.34 -12.06 -30.06
CA LEU A 288 -12.14 -13.51 -30.13
C LEU A 288 -13.22 -14.18 -31.00
N PRO A 289 -12.99 -15.38 -31.55
CA PRO A 289 -13.99 -16.10 -32.34
C PRO A 289 -15.22 -16.51 -31.54
N HIS A 290 -15.14 -16.49 -30.21
CA HIS A 290 -16.23 -16.79 -29.28
C HIS A 290 -17.25 -15.65 -29.13
N PHE A 291 -16.88 -14.42 -29.52
CA PHE A 291 -17.77 -13.26 -29.46
C PHE A 291 -18.43 -12.98 -30.81
N THR A 292 -19.61 -12.36 -30.75
CA THR A 292 -20.30 -11.85 -31.92
C THR A 292 -19.57 -10.66 -32.53
N LYS A 293 -19.89 -10.33 -33.78
CA LYS A 293 -19.31 -9.15 -34.44
C LYS A 293 -19.88 -7.88 -33.82
N ASP A 294 -19.06 -6.84 -33.79
CA ASP A 294 -19.38 -5.50 -33.29
C ASP A 294 -19.85 -5.49 -31.82
N ASP A 295 -19.33 -6.44 -31.03
CA ASP A 295 -19.61 -6.53 -29.60
C ASP A 295 -18.69 -5.60 -28.80
N TYR A 296 -19.27 -4.50 -28.28
CA TYR A 296 -18.60 -3.48 -27.46
C TYR A 296 -18.79 -3.68 -25.94
N SER A 297 -19.38 -4.80 -25.52
CA SER A 297 -19.58 -5.15 -24.12
C SER A 297 -18.26 -5.16 -23.32
N PRO A 298 -18.32 -4.98 -21.99
CA PRO A 298 -17.14 -5.08 -21.14
C PRO A 298 -16.38 -6.40 -21.33
N GLU A 299 -17.10 -7.53 -21.39
CA GLU A 299 -16.53 -8.89 -21.45
C GLU A 299 -15.80 -9.15 -22.77
N SER A 300 -16.41 -8.76 -23.91
CA SER A 300 -15.78 -8.85 -25.23
C SER A 300 -14.50 -8.00 -25.33
N ARG A 301 -14.47 -6.86 -24.62
CA ARG A 301 -13.40 -5.86 -24.70
C ARG A 301 -12.39 -5.94 -23.55
N GLY A 302 -12.33 -7.06 -22.83
CA GLY A 302 -11.25 -7.35 -21.87
C GLY A 302 -11.47 -6.84 -20.45
N PHE A 303 -12.71 -6.61 -20.02
CA PHE A 303 -13.03 -6.43 -18.61
C PHE A 303 -13.01 -7.79 -17.90
N VAL A 304 -12.15 -7.93 -16.89
CA VAL A 304 -12.08 -9.13 -16.06
C VAL A 304 -12.87 -8.87 -14.78
N GLU A 305 -14.03 -9.52 -14.67
CA GLU A 305 -14.93 -9.40 -13.52
C GLU A 305 -14.47 -10.27 -12.35
N ASN A 306 -13.84 -11.41 -12.64
CA ASN A 306 -13.38 -12.31 -11.61
C ASN A 306 -12.14 -11.76 -10.88
N SER A 307 -11.98 -12.19 -9.62
CA SER A 307 -10.75 -12.00 -8.85
C SER A 307 -9.79 -13.17 -9.03
N TYR A 308 -8.52 -13.00 -8.64
CA TYR A 308 -7.57 -14.12 -8.65
C TYR A 308 -8.00 -15.27 -7.72
N LEU A 309 -8.73 -14.99 -6.64
CA LEU A 309 -9.28 -16.01 -5.76
C LEU A 309 -10.34 -16.87 -6.45
N ARG A 310 -11.24 -16.25 -7.23
CA ARG A 310 -12.29 -16.96 -8.00
C ARG A 310 -11.71 -17.71 -9.19
N GLY A 311 -10.63 -17.19 -9.77
CA GLY A 311 -10.05 -17.68 -11.00
C GLY A 311 -10.65 -17.01 -12.23
N LEU A 312 -9.84 -16.87 -13.28
CA LEU A 312 -10.24 -16.22 -14.52
C LEU A 312 -10.87 -17.24 -15.47
N THR A 313 -11.87 -16.81 -16.23
CA THR A 313 -12.38 -17.58 -17.39
C THR A 313 -11.33 -17.62 -18.52
N PRO A 314 -11.42 -18.56 -19.48
CA PRO A 314 -10.44 -18.65 -20.56
C PRO A 314 -10.31 -17.38 -21.41
N THR A 315 -11.41 -16.67 -21.65
CA THR A 315 -11.42 -15.39 -22.39
C THR A 315 -10.72 -14.29 -21.58
N GLU A 316 -11.07 -14.14 -20.30
CA GLU A 316 -10.43 -13.20 -19.37
C GLU A 316 -8.93 -13.49 -19.22
N PHE A 317 -8.54 -14.76 -19.10
CA PHE A 317 -7.14 -15.18 -19.00
C PHE A 317 -6.35 -14.75 -20.24
N PHE A 318 -6.91 -14.95 -21.44
CA PHE A 318 -6.24 -14.54 -22.67
C PHE A 318 -6.11 -13.02 -22.80
N PHE A 319 -7.16 -12.26 -22.43
CA PHE A 319 -7.10 -10.80 -22.40
C PHE A 319 -6.08 -10.28 -21.38
N HIS A 320 -6.03 -10.90 -20.20
CA HIS A 320 -5.05 -10.58 -19.17
C HIS A 320 -3.62 -10.89 -19.61
N ALA A 321 -3.39 -12.02 -20.29
CA ALA A 321 -2.10 -12.37 -20.85
C ALA A 321 -1.63 -11.39 -21.94
N MET A 322 -2.56 -10.89 -22.78
CA MET A 322 -2.24 -9.87 -23.79
C MET A 322 -1.78 -8.55 -23.16
N ALA A 323 -2.51 -8.04 -22.16
CA ALA A 323 -2.09 -6.83 -21.43
C ALA A 323 -0.78 -7.06 -20.65
N GLY A 324 -0.61 -8.23 -20.03
CA GLY A 324 0.63 -8.59 -19.36
C GLY A 324 1.84 -8.65 -20.31
N ARG A 325 1.64 -9.08 -21.56
CA ARG A 325 2.70 -9.13 -22.57
C ARG A 325 3.18 -7.74 -22.98
N GLU A 326 2.29 -6.75 -23.08
CA GLU A 326 2.67 -5.36 -23.34
C GLU A 326 3.64 -4.85 -22.26
N GLY A 327 3.32 -5.07 -20.98
CA GLY A 327 4.19 -4.66 -19.88
C GLY A 327 5.58 -5.32 -19.89
N LEU A 328 5.65 -6.60 -20.31
CA LEU A 328 6.94 -7.29 -20.48
C LEU A 328 7.77 -6.72 -21.63
N ILE A 329 7.14 -6.37 -22.75
CA ILE A 329 7.81 -5.75 -23.89
C ILE A 329 8.30 -4.35 -23.53
N ASP A 330 7.45 -3.53 -22.92
CA ASP A 330 7.79 -2.18 -22.46
C ASP A 330 8.97 -2.19 -21.48
N THR A 331 9.01 -3.17 -20.57
CA THR A 331 10.16 -3.36 -19.66
C THR A 331 11.45 -3.65 -20.43
N ALA A 332 11.41 -4.51 -21.45
CA ALA A 332 12.57 -4.84 -22.26
C ALA A 332 13.06 -3.63 -23.09
N VAL A 333 12.14 -2.89 -23.69
CA VAL A 333 12.46 -1.69 -24.49
C VAL A 333 13.04 -0.59 -23.60
N LYS A 334 12.40 -0.27 -22.47
CA LYS A 334 12.89 0.74 -21.52
C LYS A 334 14.28 0.42 -21.00
N THR A 335 14.61 -0.86 -20.82
CA THR A 335 15.96 -1.28 -20.40
C THR A 335 17.01 -0.88 -21.44
N ALA A 336 16.70 -1.00 -22.73
CA ALA A 336 17.61 -0.58 -23.81
C ALA A 336 17.67 0.94 -24.00
N GLU A 337 16.56 1.67 -23.78
CA GLU A 337 16.53 3.13 -23.95
C GLU A 337 17.15 3.91 -22.78
N THR A 338 17.06 3.36 -21.56
CA THR A 338 17.53 4.05 -20.33
C THR A 338 18.99 3.79 -19.97
N GLY A 339 19.58 2.70 -20.49
CA GLY A 339 20.98 2.31 -20.25
C GLY A 339 21.95 3.00 -21.18
#